data_AF-A0A7J2MU95-F1
#
_entry.id   AF-A0A7J2MU95-F1
#
_cell.length_a   1.000
_cell.length_b   1.000
_cell.length_c   1.000
_cell.angle_alpha   90.00
_cell.angle_beta   90.00
_cell.angle_gamma   90.00
#
_symmetry.space_group_name_H-M   'P 1'
#
loop_
_entity.id
_entity.type
_entity.pdbx_description
1 polymer ?
#
loop_
_entity_poly.entity_id
_entity_poly.type
_entity_poly.pdbx_seq_one_letter_code
_entity_poly.pdbx_strand_id
1 'polypeptide(L)'
;MILAKNPNFYINDSQRKRALEFYSKIFKRYGKVRLDDLLEKPSRRKFVDPFEKLKEAKEKDFGDYSKRRKELLKKGREWFKKRVEKWGSSLWIPEKKLEKCEVRFVEGKSFRFGRTRVRFTGPLFHGIEYSRVGWVFSTIIEEKNEKLIHSSDLNGPIIEDYASFILKENPKYLILDGPMTYMLGYTLNLINFRRVLENVKKIVEEVDFEVMIWDHHLPRERRFRERTKEIWELAKKLRKKVLVAREYKFGKRAVVEEL
;
A
#
# COMPACT_ATOMS: atom_id res chain seq x y z
N MET A 1 16.94 11.99 9.33
CA MET A 1 15.69 11.45 9.90
C MET A 1 15.26 10.23 9.08
N ILE A 2 14.71 9.20 9.73
CA ILE A 2 14.19 7.98 9.13
C ILE A 2 12.68 7.98 9.36
N LEU A 3 11.93 8.10 8.27
CA LEU A 3 10.48 8.00 8.22
C LEU A 3 10.12 6.55 7.88
N ALA A 4 9.59 5.80 8.84
CA ALA A 4 9.39 4.36 8.70
C ALA A 4 7.95 3.93 9.01
N LYS A 5 7.56 2.75 8.50
CA LYS A 5 6.32 2.09 8.91
C LYS A 5 6.34 1.82 10.41
N ASN A 6 5.18 1.94 11.07
CA ASN A 6 5.06 1.59 12.48
C ASN A 6 5.28 0.08 12.68
N PRO A 7 6.27 -0.33 13.50
CA PRO A 7 6.58 -1.73 13.70
C PRO A 7 5.79 -2.38 14.85
N ASN A 8 4.84 -1.66 15.45
CA ASN A 8 4.14 -2.09 16.65
C ASN A 8 2.72 -2.59 16.36
N PHE A 9 2.04 -2.00 15.39
CA PHE A 9 0.64 -2.29 15.08
C PHE A 9 0.34 -2.09 13.59
N TYR A 10 -0.79 -2.62 13.12
CA TYR A 10 -1.09 -2.78 11.69
C TYR A 10 0.04 -3.51 10.94
N ILE A 11 0.51 -4.60 11.57
CA ILE A 11 1.50 -5.51 11.02
C ILE A 11 1.23 -6.96 11.42
N ASN A 12 1.68 -7.91 10.60
CA ASN A 12 1.71 -9.34 10.94
C ASN A 12 3.01 -9.72 11.68
N ASP A 13 3.12 -10.99 12.07
CA ASP A 13 4.25 -11.47 12.88
C ASP A 13 5.57 -11.53 12.10
N SER A 14 5.51 -11.84 10.80
CA SER A 14 6.68 -11.82 9.92
C SER A 14 7.24 -10.40 9.78
N GLN A 15 6.36 -9.41 9.59
CA GLN A 15 6.72 -7.99 9.60
C GLN A 15 7.30 -7.58 10.96
N ARG A 16 6.71 -8.03 12.07
CA ARG A 16 7.22 -7.73 13.41
C ARG A 16 8.62 -8.27 13.64
N LYS A 17 8.88 -9.53 13.27
CA LYS A 17 10.20 -10.17 13.41
C LYS A 17 11.27 -9.39 12.64
N ARG A 18 11.00 -9.07 11.37
CA ARG A 18 11.93 -8.28 10.53
C ARG A 18 12.15 -6.87 11.08
N ALA A 19 11.11 -6.25 11.65
CA ALA A 19 11.24 -4.94 12.28
C ALA A 19 12.14 -5.00 13.52
N LEU A 20 11.95 -5.98 14.42
CA LEU A 20 12.82 -6.17 15.59
C LEU A 20 14.29 -6.30 15.18
N GLU A 21 14.56 -7.11 14.15
CA GLU A 21 15.91 -7.27 13.61
C GLU A 21 16.48 -5.96 13.05
N PHE A 22 15.69 -5.25 12.23
CA PHE A 22 16.08 -3.97 11.65
C PHE A 22 16.39 -2.92 12.72
N TYR A 23 15.48 -2.71 13.69
CA TYR A 23 15.67 -1.70 14.72
C TYR A 23 16.75 -2.06 15.73
N SER A 24 16.97 -3.36 16.01
CA SER A 24 18.13 -3.81 16.79
C SER A 24 19.45 -3.39 16.14
N LYS A 25 19.58 -3.57 14.81
CA LYS A 25 20.75 -3.11 14.04
C LYS A 25 20.88 -1.59 14.06
N ILE A 26 19.80 -0.85 13.84
CA ILE A 26 19.81 0.63 13.82
C ILE A 26 20.20 1.21 15.19
N PHE A 27 19.56 0.77 16.26
CA PHE A 27 19.81 1.32 17.61
C PHE A 27 21.19 0.93 18.13
N LYS A 28 21.68 -0.28 17.85
CA LYS A 28 23.05 -0.67 18.16
C LYS A 28 24.06 0.19 17.38
N ARG A 29 23.88 0.35 16.07
CA ARG A 29 24.84 1.02 15.19
C ARG A 29 24.92 2.54 15.40
N TYR A 30 23.78 3.18 15.64
CA TYR A 30 23.65 4.64 15.66
C TYR A 30 23.31 5.23 17.03
N GLY A 31 22.86 4.40 17.98
CA GLY A 31 22.57 4.80 19.35
C GLY A 31 23.50 4.18 20.39
N LYS A 32 24.33 3.19 20.02
CA LYS A 32 25.17 2.40 20.94
C LYS A 32 24.39 1.77 22.10
N VAL A 33 23.11 1.48 21.87
CA VAL A 33 22.18 0.89 22.86
C VAL A 33 21.53 -0.36 22.30
N ARG A 34 21.19 -1.32 23.15
CA ARG A 34 20.45 -2.52 22.73
C ARG A 34 18.96 -2.19 22.62
N LEU A 35 18.28 -2.83 21.67
CA LEU A 35 16.85 -2.64 21.51
C LEU A 35 16.05 -3.12 22.73
N ASP A 36 16.45 -4.23 23.36
CA ASP A 36 15.74 -4.79 24.51
C ASP A 36 15.61 -3.79 25.67
N ASP A 37 16.66 -2.98 25.88
CA ASP A 37 16.71 -1.95 26.93
C ASP A 37 15.84 -0.72 26.60
N LEU A 38 15.38 -0.61 25.35
CA LEU A 38 14.55 0.49 24.85
C LEU A 38 13.08 0.11 24.67
N LEU A 39 12.73 -1.17 24.79
CA LEU A 39 11.37 -1.61 24.55
C LEU A 39 10.41 -1.02 25.60
N GLU A 40 9.33 -0.41 25.13
CA GLU A 40 8.36 0.26 25.99
C GLU A 40 7.10 -0.58 26.19
N LYS A 41 6.38 -0.38 27.30
CA LYS A 41 5.05 -0.95 27.44
C LYS A 41 4.10 -0.36 26.38
N PRO A 42 3.16 -1.14 25.83
CA PRO A 42 2.21 -0.64 24.86
C PRO A 42 1.39 0.51 25.45
N SER A 43 1.27 1.62 24.70
CA SER A 43 0.43 2.74 25.13
C SER A 43 -1.06 2.38 25.04
N ARG A 44 -1.88 2.90 25.96
CA ARG A 44 -3.34 2.72 25.89
C ARG A 44 -3.89 3.42 24.66
N ARG A 45 -4.29 2.64 23.64
CA ARG A 45 -4.81 3.16 22.37
C ARG A 45 -5.94 2.29 21.82
N LYS A 46 -6.89 2.94 21.14
CA LYS A 46 -7.90 2.26 20.33
C LYS A 46 -7.33 1.94 18.95
N PHE A 47 -7.31 0.66 18.59
CA PHE A 47 -6.99 0.20 17.25
C PHE A 47 -8.26 0.19 16.41
N VAL A 48 -8.31 1.05 15.39
CA VAL A 48 -9.45 1.13 14.46
C VAL A 48 -9.24 0.10 13.35
N ASP A 49 -10.24 -0.72 13.09
CA ASP A 49 -10.22 -1.64 11.94
C ASP A 49 -10.26 -0.82 10.64
N PRO A 50 -9.27 -0.96 9.73
CA PRO A 50 -9.28 -0.25 8.45
C PRO A 50 -10.52 -0.53 7.61
N PHE A 51 -11.14 -1.70 7.76
CA PHE A 51 -12.40 -2.02 7.09
C PHE A 51 -13.51 -1.04 7.45
N GLU A 52 -13.53 -0.50 8.68
CA GLU A 52 -14.60 0.41 9.09
C GLU A 52 -14.61 1.73 8.31
N LYS A 53 -13.46 2.12 7.75
CA LYS A 53 -13.30 3.34 6.96
C LYS A 53 -13.68 3.16 5.50
N LEU A 54 -13.88 1.92 5.03
CA LEU A 54 -14.30 1.62 3.67
C LEU A 54 -15.79 1.92 3.52
N LYS A 55 -16.16 2.60 2.44
CA LYS A 55 -17.52 2.96 2.06
C LYS A 55 -17.92 2.17 0.82
N GLU A 56 -17.23 2.40 -0.29
CA GLU A 56 -17.58 1.80 -1.59
C GLU A 56 -17.42 0.29 -1.59
N ALA A 57 -16.31 -0.21 -1.03
CA ALA A 57 -16.11 -1.65 -0.96
C ALA A 57 -17.17 -2.35 -0.10
N LYS A 58 -17.75 -1.69 0.91
CA LYS A 58 -18.81 -2.29 1.75
C LYS A 58 -20.11 -2.45 0.98
N GLU A 59 -20.44 -1.48 0.13
CA GLU A 59 -21.70 -1.41 -0.61
C GLU A 59 -21.69 -2.18 -1.93
N LYS A 60 -20.50 -2.53 -2.45
CA LYS A 60 -20.38 -3.28 -3.70
C LYS A 60 -21.12 -4.63 -3.63
N ASP A 61 -21.95 -4.88 -4.63
CA ASP A 61 -22.61 -6.16 -4.86
C ASP A 61 -21.66 -7.13 -5.57
N PHE A 62 -21.60 -8.36 -5.07
CA PHE A 62 -20.78 -9.44 -5.59
C PHE A 62 -21.63 -10.62 -6.11
N GLY A 63 -22.95 -10.44 -6.26
CA GLY A 63 -23.88 -11.49 -6.69
C GLY A 63 -23.75 -12.73 -5.81
N ASP A 64 -23.63 -13.91 -6.43
CA ASP A 64 -23.51 -15.20 -5.73
C ASP A 64 -22.31 -15.28 -4.77
N TYR A 65 -21.26 -14.50 -5.00
CA TYR A 65 -20.09 -14.47 -4.14
C TYR A 65 -20.33 -13.72 -2.82
N SER A 66 -21.41 -12.94 -2.70
CA SER A 66 -21.73 -12.13 -1.52
C SER A 66 -21.82 -12.95 -0.23
N LYS A 67 -22.37 -14.18 -0.28
CA LYS A 67 -22.43 -15.07 0.90
C LYS A 67 -21.04 -15.46 1.39
N ARG A 68 -20.18 -15.94 0.47
CA ARG A 68 -18.79 -16.31 0.77
C ARG A 68 -17.99 -15.11 1.26
N ARG A 69 -18.20 -13.93 0.66
CA ARG A 69 -17.56 -12.68 1.11
C ARG A 69 -17.90 -12.35 2.55
N LYS A 70 -19.18 -12.42 2.96
CA LYS A 70 -19.60 -12.16 4.34
C LYS A 70 -18.89 -13.07 5.35
N GLU A 71 -18.75 -14.35 5.03
CA GLU A 71 -17.99 -15.31 5.85
C GLU A 71 -16.50 -14.95 5.94
N LEU A 72 -15.87 -14.61 4.81
CA LEU A 72 -14.46 -14.20 4.79
C LEU A 72 -14.22 -12.92 5.61
N LEU A 73 -15.12 -11.93 5.51
CA LEU A 73 -15.06 -10.71 6.32
C LEU A 73 -15.24 -10.99 7.82
N LYS A 74 -16.12 -11.92 8.20
CA LYS A 74 -16.27 -12.35 9.61
C LYS A 74 -14.97 -12.98 10.13
N LYS A 75 -14.41 -13.94 9.40
CA LYS A 75 -13.10 -14.57 9.73
C LYS A 75 -11.97 -13.54 9.76
N GLY A 76 -12.00 -12.56 8.86
CA GLY A 76 -11.06 -11.45 8.79
C GLY A 76 -11.12 -10.56 10.04
N ARG A 77 -12.32 -10.16 10.47
CA ARG A 77 -12.54 -9.40 11.71
C ARG A 77 -12.07 -10.15 12.95
N GLU A 78 -12.36 -11.44 13.06
CA GLU A 78 -11.87 -12.27 14.17
C GLU A 78 -10.34 -12.34 14.19
N TRP A 79 -9.71 -12.48 13.01
CA TRP A 79 -8.26 -12.42 12.90
C TRP A 79 -7.70 -11.05 13.31
N PHE A 80 -8.32 -9.95 12.87
CA PHE A 80 -7.92 -8.60 13.26
C PHE A 80 -8.00 -8.38 14.78
N LYS A 81 -9.07 -8.86 15.44
CA LYS A 81 -9.20 -8.80 16.91
C LYS A 81 -8.02 -9.49 17.62
N LYS A 82 -7.65 -10.70 17.18
CA LYS A 82 -6.46 -11.40 17.72
C LYS A 82 -5.17 -10.63 17.49
N ARG A 83 -5.04 -9.92 16.35
CA ARG A 83 -3.90 -9.02 16.11
C ARG A 83 -3.89 -7.85 17.08
N VAL A 84 -5.03 -7.23 17.32
CA VAL A 84 -5.20 -6.12 18.26
C VAL A 84 -4.79 -6.52 19.68
N GLU A 85 -5.24 -7.69 20.16
CA GLU A 85 -4.83 -8.23 21.47
C GLU A 85 -3.31 -8.41 21.57
N LYS A 86 -2.69 -8.94 20.51
CA LYS A 86 -1.23 -9.11 20.45
C LYS A 86 -0.49 -7.78 20.43
N TRP A 87 -0.95 -6.81 19.64
CA TRP A 87 -0.34 -5.47 19.58
C TRP A 87 -0.50 -4.71 20.91
N GLY A 88 -1.62 -4.94 21.62
CA GLY A 88 -1.92 -4.34 22.92
C GLY A 88 -1.19 -4.97 24.10
N SER A 89 -0.61 -6.17 23.94
CA SER A 89 0.13 -6.87 24.99
C SER A 89 1.64 -6.94 24.75
N SER A 90 2.10 -6.85 23.50
CA SER A 90 3.54 -6.87 23.16
C SER A 90 4.21 -5.55 23.52
N LEU A 91 5.46 -5.60 23.99
CA LEU A 91 6.30 -4.40 24.12
C LEU A 91 6.46 -3.70 22.77
N TRP A 92 6.70 -2.39 22.77
CA TRP A 92 6.79 -1.56 21.57
C TRP A 92 8.22 -1.08 21.33
N ILE A 93 8.60 -1.04 20.06
CA ILE A 93 9.79 -0.34 19.60
C ILE A 93 9.44 1.16 19.61
N PRO A 94 10.18 2.02 20.32
CA PRO A 94 9.85 3.44 20.39
C PRO A 94 10.30 4.22 19.15
N GLU A 95 9.68 5.38 18.93
CA GLU A 95 10.33 6.44 18.16
C GLU A 95 11.49 6.99 18.99
N LYS A 96 12.66 7.19 18.38
CA LYS A 96 13.85 7.62 19.13
C LYS A 96 14.72 8.56 18.31
N LYS A 97 15.15 9.64 18.95
CA LYS A 97 16.27 10.48 18.47
C LYS A 97 17.57 9.86 18.97
N LEU A 98 18.42 9.47 18.04
CA LEU A 98 19.78 8.98 18.27
C LEU A 98 20.77 10.07 17.86
N GLU A 99 22.05 9.83 18.10
CA GLU A 99 23.14 10.77 17.78
C GLU A 99 23.16 11.15 16.28
N LYS A 100 23.05 10.14 15.39
CA LYS A 100 23.20 10.32 13.94
C LYS A 100 21.90 10.20 13.14
N CYS A 101 20.81 9.79 13.78
CA CYS A 101 19.52 9.68 13.10
C CYS A 101 18.35 9.78 14.09
N GLU A 102 17.17 10.03 13.55
CA GLU A 102 15.94 10.08 14.32
C GLU A 102 14.92 9.19 13.64
N VAL A 103 14.33 8.25 14.37
CA VAL A 103 13.32 7.32 13.87
C VAL A 103 11.93 7.85 14.20
N ARG A 104 11.09 8.01 13.17
CA ARG A 104 9.67 8.39 13.29
C ARG A 104 8.78 7.42 12.52
N PHE A 105 7.68 7.00 13.14
CA PHE A 105 6.66 6.16 12.53
C PHE A 105 5.58 7.01 11.88
N VAL A 106 5.24 6.73 10.63
CA VAL A 106 4.61 7.74 9.77
C VAL A 106 3.14 7.56 9.45
N GLU A 107 2.56 6.40 9.68
CA GLU A 107 1.15 6.11 9.31
C GLU A 107 0.19 7.16 9.88
N GLY A 108 -0.54 7.84 8.98
CA GLY A 108 -1.49 8.90 9.29
C GLY A 108 -0.88 10.27 9.64
N LYS A 109 0.44 10.45 9.49
CA LYS A 109 1.13 11.70 9.82
C LYS A 109 1.51 12.51 8.58
N SER A 110 1.88 13.77 8.81
CA SER A 110 2.48 14.63 7.79
C SER A 110 3.73 15.31 8.34
N PHE A 111 4.72 15.51 7.47
CA PHE A 111 5.99 16.14 7.76
C PHE A 111 6.26 17.22 6.71
N ARG A 112 6.92 18.30 7.11
CA ARG A 112 7.28 19.41 6.22
C ARG A 112 8.79 19.58 6.17
N PHE A 113 9.33 19.64 4.95
CA PHE A 113 10.74 19.86 4.64
C PHE A 113 10.85 21.08 3.73
N GLY A 114 11.06 22.25 4.33
CA GLY A 114 10.99 23.51 3.59
C GLY A 114 9.62 23.70 2.93
N ARG A 115 9.60 23.70 1.58
CA ARG A 115 8.38 23.83 0.77
C ARG A 115 7.68 22.51 0.47
N THR A 116 8.35 21.38 0.69
CA THR A 116 7.80 20.06 0.41
C THR A 116 7.05 19.52 1.63
N ARG A 117 5.80 19.12 1.45
CA ARG A 117 5.01 18.40 2.44
C ARG A 117 4.96 16.92 2.05
N VAL A 118 5.27 16.04 2.99
CA VAL A 118 5.10 14.60 2.84
C VAL A 118 3.96 14.17 3.76
N ARG A 119 2.93 13.53 3.20
CA ARG A 119 1.80 12.95 3.93
C ARG A 119 1.80 11.44 3.74
N PHE A 120 1.30 10.75 4.75
CA PHE A 120 1.14 9.32 4.73
C PHE A 120 -0.31 8.98 5.08
N THR A 121 -0.91 8.06 4.34
CA THR A 121 -2.25 7.58 4.69
C THR A 121 -2.21 6.86 6.03
N GLY A 122 -3.39 6.62 6.61
CA GLY A 122 -3.53 5.57 7.60
C GLY A 122 -3.21 4.18 7.02
N PRO A 123 -3.26 3.14 7.86
CA PRO A 123 -3.05 1.77 7.42
C PRO A 123 -4.10 1.37 6.37
N LEU A 124 -3.62 0.83 5.26
CA LEU A 124 -4.39 0.24 4.16
C LEU A 124 -4.15 -1.27 4.16
N PHE A 125 -5.14 -2.08 3.77
CA PHE A 125 -4.91 -3.51 3.55
C PHE A 125 -3.91 -3.70 2.42
N HIS A 126 -2.95 -4.59 2.61
CA HIS A 126 -2.03 -4.99 1.56
C HIS A 126 -2.77 -5.98 0.63
N GLY A 127 -3.45 -5.44 -0.37
CA GLY A 127 -4.38 -6.16 -1.25
C GLY A 127 -5.82 -6.15 -0.75
N ILE A 128 -6.46 -7.31 -0.81
CA ILE A 128 -7.87 -7.51 -0.41
C ILE A 128 -8.08 -7.31 1.09
N GLU A 129 -9.32 -7.01 1.50
CA GLU A 129 -9.72 -6.84 2.89
C GLU A 129 -9.28 -8.06 3.74
N TYR A 130 -8.62 -7.78 4.86
CA TYR A 130 -8.07 -8.78 5.79
C TYR A 130 -7.09 -9.80 5.17
N SER A 131 -6.43 -9.44 4.07
CA SER A 131 -5.26 -10.18 3.58
C SER A 131 -4.25 -10.41 4.71
N ARG A 132 -3.72 -11.64 4.81
CA ARG A 132 -2.82 -12.03 5.91
C ARG A 132 -1.40 -11.46 5.77
N VAL A 133 -1.10 -10.86 4.63
CA VAL A 133 0.21 -10.25 4.34
C VAL A 133 0.41 -8.91 5.07
N GLY A 134 -0.65 -8.36 5.67
CA GLY A 134 -0.59 -7.23 6.61
C GLY A 134 -1.17 -5.94 6.04
N TRP A 135 -0.57 -4.82 6.44
CA TRP A 135 -1.02 -3.49 6.05
C TRP A 135 0.13 -2.65 5.52
N VAL A 136 -0.20 -1.72 4.62
CA VAL A 136 0.69 -0.75 3.98
C VAL A 136 0.14 0.66 4.18
N PHE A 137 0.80 1.67 3.63
CA PHE A 137 0.28 3.03 3.54
C PHE A 137 0.76 3.67 2.24
N SER A 138 -0.05 4.55 1.67
CA SER A 138 0.37 5.36 0.52
C SER A 138 1.16 6.56 1.01
N THR A 139 2.16 6.96 0.22
CA THR A 139 2.94 8.17 0.43
C THR A 139 2.50 9.22 -0.56
N ILE A 140 2.25 10.44 -0.07
CA ILE A 140 1.88 11.60 -0.87
C ILE A 140 2.96 12.66 -0.65
N ILE A 141 3.57 13.13 -1.73
CA ILE A 141 4.56 14.21 -1.71
C ILE A 141 3.96 15.40 -2.44
N GLU A 142 3.91 16.54 -1.77
CA GLU A 142 3.30 17.77 -2.26
C GLU A 142 4.36 18.88 -2.25
N GLU A 143 4.56 19.51 -3.40
CA GLU A 143 5.35 20.74 -3.48
C GLU A 143 4.66 21.71 -4.45
N LYS A 144 4.41 22.94 -3.97
CA LYS A 144 3.60 23.94 -4.68
C LYS A 144 2.21 23.37 -5.03
N ASN A 145 1.89 23.29 -6.33
CA ASN A 145 0.61 22.81 -6.85
C ASN A 145 0.73 21.39 -7.43
N GLU A 146 1.88 20.72 -7.24
CA GLU A 146 2.12 19.37 -7.75
C GLU A 146 2.09 18.34 -6.65
N LYS A 147 1.60 17.15 -7.00
CA LYS A 147 1.48 16.02 -6.10
C LYS A 147 1.99 14.74 -6.76
N LEU A 148 2.84 14.03 -6.04
CA LEU A 148 3.24 12.67 -6.37
C LEU A 148 2.64 11.71 -5.36
N ILE A 149 2.03 10.62 -5.83
CA ILE A 149 1.57 9.53 -4.98
C ILE A 149 2.35 8.26 -5.30
N HIS A 150 2.84 7.59 -4.26
CA HIS A 150 3.27 6.20 -4.31
C HIS A 150 2.24 5.36 -3.55
N SER A 151 1.53 4.47 -4.26
CA SER A 151 0.41 3.72 -3.69
C SER A 151 0.82 2.66 -2.67
N SER A 152 2.09 2.20 -2.70
CA SER A 152 2.52 0.96 -2.04
C SER A 152 1.82 -0.29 -2.61
N ASP A 153 2.18 -1.45 -2.06
CA ASP A 153 1.71 -2.79 -2.42
C ASP A 153 0.19 -2.98 -2.13
N LEU A 154 -0.68 -2.47 -3.01
CA LEU A 154 -2.14 -2.58 -2.96
C LEU A 154 -2.70 -3.73 -3.84
N ASN A 155 -1.82 -4.49 -4.49
CA ASN A 155 -2.10 -5.52 -5.49
C ASN A 155 -2.90 -5.03 -6.70
N GLY A 156 -2.60 -3.83 -7.19
CA GLY A 156 -3.41 -3.12 -8.18
C GLY A 156 -4.75 -2.75 -7.57
N PRO A 157 -4.93 -1.52 -7.04
CA PRO A 157 -5.83 -1.25 -5.92
C PRO A 157 -7.14 -2.04 -6.01
N ILE A 158 -7.21 -3.17 -5.28
CA ILE A 158 -8.35 -4.10 -5.38
C ILE A 158 -9.59 -3.47 -4.74
N ILE A 159 -9.39 -2.72 -3.65
CA ILE A 159 -10.43 -2.09 -2.87
C ILE A 159 -10.77 -0.74 -3.50
N GLU A 160 -12.05 -0.54 -3.81
CA GLU A 160 -12.61 0.61 -4.54
C GLU A 160 -12.21 1.95 -3.88
N ASP A 161 -12.32 2.03 -2.56
CA ASP A 161 -11.97 3.23 -1.78
C ASP A 161 -10.52 3.70 -2.01
N TYR A 162 -9.61 2.82 -2.42
CA TYR A 162 -8.22 3.20 -2.70
C TYR A 162 -8.11 3.92 -4.04
N ALA A 163 -8.89 3.52 -5.04
CA ALA A 163 -9.02 4.28 -6.27
C ALA A 163 -9.67 5.64 -5.99
N SER A 164 -10.77 5.67 -5.24
CA SER A 164 -11.48 6.92 -4.92
C SER A 164 -10.63 7.90 -4.12
N PHE A 165 -9.75 7.40 -3.24
CA PHE A 165 -8.72 8.21 -2.61
C PHE A 165 -7.76 8.83 -3.64
N ILE A 166 -7.25 8.05 -4.60
CA ILE A 166 -6.36 8.54 -5.66
C ILE A 166 -7.07 9.58 -6.53
N LEU A 167 -8.33 9.33 -6.92
CA LEU A 167 -9.16 10.28 -7.66
C LEU A 167 -9.30 11.60 -6.91
N LYS A 168 -9.66 11.53 -5.62
CA LYS A 168 -9.80 12.71 -4.76
C LYS A 168 -8.50 13.49 -4.61
N GLU A 169 -7.36 12.79 -4.53
CA GLU A 169 -6.06 13.46 -4.42
C GLU A 169 -5.59 14.05 -5.76
N ASN A 170 -6.09 13.58 -6.89
CA ASN A 170 -5.77 14.02 -8.26
C ASN A 170 -4.25 14.31 -8.47
N PRO A 171 -3.36 13.30 -8.34
CA PRO A 171 -1.92 13.52 -8.42
C PRO A 171 -1.45 13.83 -9.84
N LYS A 172 -0.47 14.73 -9.96
CA LYS A 172 0.24 14.98 -11.21
C LYS A 172 1.12 13.79 -11.62
N TYR A 173 1.71 13.11 -10.64
CA TYR A 173 2.54 11.92 -10.87
C TYR A 173 2.05 10.77 -9.97
N LEU A 174 1.81 9.60 -10.57
CA LEU A 174 1.30 8.45 -9.85
C LEU A 174 2.21 7.25 -10.06
N ILE A 175 2.75 6.70 -8.97
CA ILE A 175 3.38 5.38 -8.95
C ILE A 175 2.36 4.43 -8.34
N LEU A 176 1.75 3.63 -9.21
CA LEU A 176 0.68 2.72 -8.88
C LEU A 176 1.19 1.28 -8.91
N ASP A 177 0.99 0.55 -7.83
CA ASP A 177 1.16 -0.90 -7.82
C ASP A 177 0.14 -1.55 -8.76
N GLY A 178 0.56 -2.60 -9.46
CA GLY A 178 -0.32 -3.35 -10.34
C GLY A 178 -0.76 -4.70 -9.79
N PRO A 179 -1.71 -5.36 -10.48
CA PRO A 179 -2.16 -6.69 -10.08
C PRO A 179 -1.05 -7.74 -10.26
N MET A 180 -1.03 -8.73 -9.37
CA MET A 180 -0.22 -9.95 -9.51
C MET A 180 -0.80 -10.87 -10.60
N THR A 181 -0.74 -10.47 -11.86
CA THR A 181 -1.39 -11.20 -12.95
C THR A 181 -0.81 -12.61 -13.17
N TYR A 182 0.45 -12.83 -12.77
CA TYR A 182 1.08 -14.15 -12.73
C TYR A 182 0.45 -15.12 -11.71
N MET A 183 -0.35 -14.62 -10.77
CA MET A 183 -1.12 -15.41 -9.80
C MET A 183 -2.61 -15.51 -10.18
N LEU A 184 -2.98 -15.09 -11.39
CA LEU A 184 -4.37 -15.12 -11.85
C LEU A 184 -4.87 -16.57 -11.93
N GLY A 185 -5.99 -16.86 -11.28
CA GLY A 185 -6.54 -18.22 -11.15
C GLY A 185 -6.02 -18.98 -9.92
N TYR A 186 -5.06 -18.42 -9.17
CA TYR A 186 -4.59 -18.96 -7.90
C TYR A 186 -4.94 -18.02 -6.74
N THR A 187 -3.99 -17.21 -6.25
CA THR A 187 -4.27 -16.26 -5.16
C THR A 187 -5.01 -15.01 -5.62
N LEU A 188 -4.90 -14.63 -6.89
CA LEU A 188 -5.70 -13.57 -7.51
C LEU A 188 -6.84 -14.21 -8.29
N ASN A 189 -8.07 -14.13 -7.76
CA ASN A 189 -9.25 -14.63 -8.46
C ASN A 189 -9.78 -13.60 -9.48
N LEU A 190 -10.63 -14.07 -10.41
CA LEU A 190 -11.19 -13.22 -11.48
C LEU A 190 -12.07 -12.09 -10.95
N ILE A 191 -12.80 -12.28 -9.85
CA ILE A 191 -13.63 -11.25 -9.23
C ILE A 191 -12.75 -10.07 -8.79
N ASN A 192 -11.68 -10.35 -8.05
CA ASN A 192 -10.76 -9.32 -7.58
C ASN A 192 -9.96 -8.71 -8.72
N PHE A 193 -9.57 -9.49 -9.73
CA PHE A 193 -8.89 -8.96 -10.91
C PHE A 193 -9.78 -7.97 -11.67
N ARG A 194 -11.08 -8.26 -11.86
CA ARG A 194 -12.04 -7.32 -12.45
C ARG A 194 -12.17 -6.03 -11.64
N ARG A 195 -12.19 -6.11 -10.30
CA ARG A 195 -12.17 -4.90 -9.45
C ARG A 195 -10.94 -4.05 -9.71
N VAL A 196 -9.75 -4.67 -9.82
CA VAL A 196 -8.53 -3.94 -10.17
C VAL A 196 -8.71 -3.19 -11.49
N LEU A 197 -9.18 -3.88 -12.51
CA LEU A 197 -9.36 -3.29 -13.83
C LEU A 197 -10.38 -2.14 -13.81
N GLU A 198 -11.52 -2.30 -13.16
CA GLU A 198 -12.52 -1.24 -12.98
C GLU A 198 -11.94 -0.02 -12.24
N ASN A 199 -11.18 -0.27 -11.16
CA ASN A 199 -10.57 0.78 -10.34
C ASN A 199 -9.48 1.54 -11.11
N VAL A 200 -8.61 0.82 -11.82
CA VAL A 200 -7.54 1.42 -12.63
C VAL A 200 -8.13 2.15 -13.84
N LYS A 201 -9.21 1.62 -14.44
CA LYS A 201 -9.96 2.29 -15.50
C LYS A 201 -10.47 3.66 -15.04
N LYS A 202 -11.13 3.74 -13.87
CA LYS A 202 -11.55 5.02 -13.27
C LYS A 202 -10.38 5.98 -13.05
N ILE A 203 -9.26 5.49 -12.51
CA ILE A 203 -8.05 6.31 -12.32
C ILE A 203 -7.56 6.87 -13.67
N VAL A 204 -7.48 6.03 -14.70
CA VAL A 204 -7.06 6.44 -16.04
C VAL A 204 -8.07 7.39 -16.68
N GLU A 205 -9.36 7.26 -16.42
CA GLU A 205 -10.39 8.18 -16.97
C GLU A 205 -10.35 9.54 -16.26
N GLU A 206 -10.32 9.56 -14.93
CA GLU A 206 -10.70 10.73 -14.14
C GLU A 206 -9.51 11.49 -13.51
N VAL A 207 -8.33 10.89 -13.38
CA VAL A 207 -7.16 11.57 -12.79
C VAL A 207 -6.37 12.31 -13.86
N ASP A 208 -6.07 13.58 -13.62
CA ASP A 208 -5.31 14.46 -14.50
C ASP A 208 -3.80 14.32 -14.31
N PHE A 209 -3.30 13.08 -14.30
CA PHE A 209 -1.87 12.83 -14.17
C PHE A 209 -1.12 13.15 -15.47
N GLU A 210 0.10 13.67 -15.34
CA GLU A 210 1.05 13.78 -16.45
C GLU A 210 1.68 12.42 -16.75
N VAL A 211 1.99 11.64 -15.70
CA VAL A 211 2.56 10.30 -15.81
C VAL A 211 2.00 9.38 -14.74
N MET A 212 1.57 8.19 -15.16
CA MET A 212 1.31 7.05 -14.27
C MET A 212 2.32 5.94 -14.56
N ILE A 213 3.14 5.61 -13.56
CA ILE A 213 4.01 4.43 -13.55
C ILE A 213 3.23 3.28 -12.93
N TRP A 214 2.85 2.28 -13.72
CA TRP A 214 2.09 1.11 -13.28
C TRP A 214 3.00 -0.12 -13.20
N ASP A 215 3.46 -0.46 -12.00
CA ASP A 215 4.63 -1.33 -11.82
C ASP A 215 4.49 -2.29 -10.60
N HIS A 216 5.62 -2.68 -10.00
CA HIS A 216 5.79 -3.57 -8.85
C HIS A 216 5.41 -5.03 -9.08
N HIS A 217 4.13 -5.37 -9.12
CA HIS A 217 3.67 -6.74 -9.42
C HIS A 217 3.39 -6.97 -10.91
N LEU A 218 3.03 -5.91 -11.64
CA LEU A 218 2.56 -6.02 -13.00
C LEU A 218 3.65 -6.55 -13.97
N PRO A 219 4.86 -5.98 -14.05
CA PRO A 219 5.90 -6.46 -14.96
C PRO A 219 6.66 -7.69 -14.41
N ARG A 220 5.98 -8.59 -13.69
CA ARG A 220 6.57 -9.87 -13.21
C ARG A 220 6.25 -11.08 -14.09
N GLU A 221 5.39 -10.94 -15.09
CA GLU A 221 5.17 -11.95 -16.13
C GLU A 221 5.07 -11.32 -17.52
N ARG A 222 5.30 -12.10 -18.57
CA ARG A 222 5.25 -11.65 -19.98
C ARG A 222 3.88 -11.14 -20.43
N ARG A 223 2.80 -11.79 -19.98
CA ARG A 223 1.44 -11.54 -20.49
C ARG A 223 0.71 -10.44 -19.73
N PHE A 224 1.38 -9.67 -18.89
CA PHE A 224 0.72 -8.63 -18.09
C PHE A 224 -0.07 -7.63 -18.95
N ARG A 225 0.51 -7.20 -20.09
CA ARG A 225 -0.16 -6.29 -21.04
C ARG A 225 -1.36 -6.92 -21.71
N GLU A 226 -1.27 -8.18 -22.10
CA GLU A 226 -2.38 -8.93 -22.69
C GLU A 226 -3.54 -9.02 -21.69
N ARG A 227 -3.24 -9.38 -20.44
CA ARG A 227 -4.25 -9.54 -19.38
C ARG A 227 -4.89 -8.22 -18.95
N THR A 228 -4.16 -7.11 -19.08
CA THR A 228 -4.62 -5.75 -18.71
C THR A 228 -4.84 -4.87 -19.95
N LYS A 229 -5.05 -5.48 -21.12
CA LYS A 229 -5.07 -4.82 -22.43
C LYS A 229 -5.99 -3.61 -22.47
N GLU A 230 -7.18 -3.74 -21.89
CA GLU A 230 -8.17 -2.67 -21.87
C GLU A 230 -7.68 -1.37 -21.23
N ILE A 231 -6.79 -1.45 -20.23
CA ILE A 231 -6.23 -0.28 -19.56
C ILE A 231 -5.22 0.43 -20.48
N TRP A 232 -4.37 -0.33 -21.17
CA TRP A 232 -3.39 0.22 -22.10
C TRP A 232 -4.07 0.87 -23.31
N GLU A 233 -5.10 0.22 -23.86
CA GLU A 233 -5.88 0.75 -24.97
C GLU A 233 -6.65 2.01 -24.57
N LEU A 234 -7.23 2.03 -23.37
CA LEU A 234 -7.90 3.20 -22.81
C LEU A 234 -6.93 4.37 -22.64
N ALA A 235 -5.77 4.13 -22.03
CA ALA A 235 -4.74 5.16 -21.86
C ALA A 235 -4.30 5.75 -23.21
N LYS A 236 -4.10 4.89 -24.23
CA LYS A 236 -3.79 5.33 -25.60
C LYS A 236 -4.91 6.17 -26.20
N LYS A 237 -6.18 5.73 -26.07
CA LYS A 237 -7.36 6.46 -26.56
C LYS A 237 -7.47 7.85 -25.93
N LEU A 238 -7.24 7.95 -24.62
CA LEU A 238 -7.29 9.20 -23.85
C LEU A 238 -5.98 10.01 -23.94
N ARG A 239 -4.98 9.54 -24.70
CA ARG A 239 -3.64 10.15 -24.82
C ARG A 239 -2.95 10.37 -23.46
N LYS A 240 -3.22 9.50 -22.48
CA LYS A 240 -2.59 9.53 -21.16
C LYS A 240 -1.34 8.65 -21.11
N LYS A 241 -0.31 9.11 -20.40
CA LYS A 241 0.99 8.46 -20.31
C LYS A 241 1.02 7.43 -19.17
N VAL A 242 0.59 6.21 -19.49
CA VAL A 242 0.69 5.04 -18.62
C VAL A 242 1.88 4.19 -19.07
N LEU A 243 2.84 3.95 -18.18
CA LEU A 243 4.13 3.29 -18.47
C LEU A 243 4.53 2.35 -17.34
N VAL A 244 5.42 1.40 -17.61
CA VAL A 244 6.23 0.77 -16.54
C VAL A 244 7.50 1.60 -16.27
N ALA A 245 8.16 1.40 -15.12
CA ALA A 245 9.32 2.20 -14.70
C ALA A 245 10.49 2.15 -15.71
N ARG A 246 10.73 0.98 -16.33
CA ARG A 246 11.78 0.81 -17.34
C ARG A 246 11.51 1.62 -18.61
N GLU A 247 10.25 1.70 -19.03
CA GLU A 247 9.84 2.52 -20.17
C GLU A 247 10.01 4.00 -19.86
N TYR A 248 9.56 4.43 -18.68
CA TYR A 248 9.71 5.81 -18.24
C TYR A 248 11.19 6.24 -18.18
N LYS A 249 12.06 5.42 -17.60
CA LYS A 249 13.47 5.78 -17.37
C LYS A 249 14.35 5.61 -18.61
N PHE A 250 14.09 4.60 -19.44
CA PHE A 250 15.02 4.19 -20.50
C PHE A 250 14.39 4.13 -21.90
N GLY A 251 13.07 4.33 -22.05
CA GLY A 251 12.38 4.13 -23.33
C GLY A 251 12.38 2.69 -23.83
N LYS A 252 12.64 1.72 -22.94
CA LYS A 252 12.71 0.28 -23.24
C LYS A 252 11.55 -0.47 -22.61
N ARG A 253 11.11 -1.56 -23.25
CA ARG A 253 10.05 -2.45 -22.74
C ARG A 253 10.43 -3.05 -21.38
N ALA A 254 9.46 -3.61 -20.66
CA ALA A 254 9.75 -4.30 -19.41
C ALA A 254 10.70 -5.48 -19.67
N VAL A 255 11.60 -5.79 -18.72
CA VAL A 255 12.57 -6.90 -18.88
C VAL A 255 11.87 -8.20 -19.20
N VAL A 256 10.75 -8.47 -18.52
CA VAL A 256 9.97 -9.69 -18.76
C VAL A 256 9.49 -9.81 -20.20
N GLU A 257 9.30 -8.73 -20.94
CA GLU A 257 8.86 -8.75 -22.35
C GLU A 257 10.01 -9.05 -23.34
N GLU A 258 11.26 -9.07 -22.87
CA GLU A 258 12.47 -9.37 -23.67
C GLU A 258 13.04 -10.77 -23.40
N LEU A 259 12.70 -11.38 -22.26
CA LEU A 259 12.84 -12.82 -22.03
C LEU A 259 11.90 -13.57 -22.97
#